data_AF-A0A7X6ULI2-F1
#
_entry.id   AF-A0A7X6ULI2-F1
#
_cell.length_a   1.000
_cell.length_b   1.000
_cell.length_c   1.000
_cell.angle_alpha   90.00
_cell.angle_beta   90.00
_cell.angle_gamma   90.00
#
_symmetry.space_group_name_H-M   'P 1'
#
loop_
_entity.id
_entity.type
_entity.pdbx_description
1 polymer ?
#
loop_
_entity_poly.entity_id
_entity_poly.type
_entity_poly.pdbx_seq_one_letter_code
_entity_poly.pdbx_strand_id
1 'polypeptide(L)'
;MVIGGLIVILLLVLVLPFVFHKVEENLEVFLFIMGVAAAFISGEMTVPLLISALEHPIMIASAVFIAGALFYLLREYFARFMDYVFKKVPVPLVVFLVVVLLGFLSSVITAIIASIILVEIIFALPVERRHKIVIVVLACFSIGLGAALTPIGEPLATIAIAKLNEDFFYLLNLLGRFIIPGVVVFGLLAAGYVAWAIKGSDNQNGQEQGGAVEEEIERDTWKGIIIRAIKVYLFVMALTFLGEGFKPLIETYILNLDYRLLYWINTISAVLDNATLAAAEISPAMDIMQIEAILMGLIIAGGMLIPG
;
A
#
# COMPACT_ATOMS: atom_id res chain seq x y z
N MET A 1 24.89 0.61 24.94
CA MET A 1 23.85 -0.42 25.18
C MET A 1 22.56 -0.11 24.40
N VAL A 2 22.04 1.12 24.47
CA VAL A 2 20.83 1.56 23.73
C VAL A 2 20.89 1.27 22.23
N ILE A 3 21.95 1.70 21.54
CA ILE A 3 22.14 1.50 20.09
C ILE A 3 22.10 0.02 19.70
N GLY A 4 22.75 -0.86 20.47
CA GLY A 4 22.76 -2.29 20.18
C GLY A 4 21.36 -2.91 20.28
N GLY A 5 20.55 -2.48 21.24
CA GLY A 5 19.15 -2.90 21.35
C GLY A 5 18.31 -2.44 20.17
N LEU A 6 18.48 -1.19 19.72
CA LEU A 6 17.77 -0.67 18.54
C LEU A 6 18.18 -1.40 17.25
N ILE A 7 19.46 -1.73 17.05
CA ILE A 7 19.90 -2.52 15.89
C ILE A 7 19.24 -3.91 15.91
N VAL A 8 19.13 -4.56 17.07
CA VAL A 8 18.44 -5.85 17.19
C VAL A 8 16.95 -5.72 16.85
N ILE A 9 16.27 -4.68 17.35
CA ILE A 9 14.87 -4.41 17.01
C ILE A 9 14.73 -4.21 15.50
N LEU A 10 15.59 -3.41 14.88
CA LEU A 10 15.57 -3.16 13.44
C LEU A 10 15.72 -4.47 12.65
N LEU A 11 16.69 -5.32 13.01
CA LEU A 11 16.89 -6.62 12.36
C LEU A 11 15.67 -7.55 12.53
N LEU A 12 15.06 -7.56 13.71
CA LEU A 12 13.86 -8.36 13.96
C LEU A 12 12.70 -7.87 13.11
N VAL A 13 12.44 -6.57 13.04
CA VAL A 13 11.35 -6.02 12.23
C VAL A 13 11.53 -6.35 10.75
N LEU A 14 12.77 -6.34 10.25
CA LEU A 14 13.08 -6.62 8.85
C LEU A 14 13.05 -8.11 8.48
N VAL A 15 13.47 -9.00 9.38
CA VAL A 15 13.66 -10.43 9.05
C VAL A 15 12.47 -11.27 9.48
N LEU A 16 11.90 -11.01 10.65
CA LEU A 16 10.94 -11.90 11.29
C LEU A 16 9.64 -12.10 10.50
N PRO A 17 9.05 -11.07 9.84
CA PRO A 17 7.87 -11.24 9.00
C PRO A 17 8.05 -12.22 7.86
N PHE A 18 9.25 -12.28 7.25
CA PHE A 18 9.53 -13.15 6.11
C PHE A 18 9.89 -14.58 6.51
N VAL A 19 10.24 -14.80 7.79
CA VAL A 19 10.65 -16.11 8.31
C VAL A 19 9.49 -16.83 8.99
N PHE A 20 8.59 -16.10 9.64
CA PHE A 20 7.52 -16.67 10.46
C PHE A 20 6.13 -16.23 9.98
N HIS A 21 5.36 -17.18 9.44
CA HIS A 21 4.01 -16.93 8.95
C HIS A 21 3.05 -16.36 10.03
N LYS A 22 3.23 -16.75 11.30
CA LYS A 22 2.44 -16.17 12.41
C LYS A 22 2.69 -14.67 12.61
N VAL A 23 3.92 -14.21 12.34
CA VAL A 23 4.31 -12.80 12.44
C VAL A 23 3.77 -12.05 11.22
N GLU A 24 3.84 -12.66 10.04
CA GLU A 24 3.23 -12.16 8.81
C GLU A 24 1.71 -11.94 8.94
N GLU A 25 0.98 -12.92 9.47
CA GLU A 25 -0.47 -12.83 9.67
C GLU A 25 -0.90 -11.78 10.71
N ASN A 26 0.01 -11.41 11.63
CA ASN A 26 -0.25 -10.49 12.75
C ASN A 26 0.76 -9.34 12.79
N LEU A 27 1.14 -8.85 11.60
CA LEU A 27 2.15 -7.82 11.41
C LEU A 27 1.89 -6.58 12.27
N GLU A 28 0.63 -6.16 12.39
CA GLU A 28 0.29 -4.95 13.13
C GLU A 28 0.64 -5.10 14.61
N VAL A 29 0.28 -6.23 15.22
CA VAL A 29 0.56 -6.53 16.63
C VAL A 29 2.06 -6.67 16.87
N PHE A 30 2.76 -7.34 15.95
CA PHE A 30 4.21 -7.48 16.01
C PHE A 30 4.91 -6.12 15.97
N LEU A 31 4.58 -5.28 14.98
CA LEU A 31 5.16 -3.94 14.84
C LEU A 31 4.88 -3.08 16.07
N PHE A 32 3.67 -3.18 16.65
CA PHE A 32 3.33 -2.44 17.86
C PHE A 32 4.23 -2.84 19.05
N ILE A 33 4.42 -4.15 19.28
CA ILE A 33 5.30 -4.65 20.34
C ILE A 33 6.74 -4.15 20.11
N MET A 34 7.24 -4.23 18.87
CA MET A 34 8.58 -3.79 18.52
C MET A 34 8.75 -2.27 18.65
N GLY A 35 7.75 -1.49 18.25
CA GLY A 35 7.75 -0.02 18.37
C GLY A 35 7.77 0.42 19.83
N VAL A 36 6.92 -0.18 20.68
CA VAL A 36 6.91 0.10 22.12
C VAL A 36 8.27 -0.27 22.74
N ALA A 37 8.83 -1.43 22.40
CA ALA A 37 10.15 -1.83 22.86
C ALA A 37 11.25 -0.84 22.40
N ALA A 38 11.18 -0.33 21.17
CA ALA A 38 12.12 0.66 20.65
C ALA A 38 12.04 1.98 21.42
N ALA A 39 10.82 2.48 21.68
CA ALA A 39 10.59 3.69 22.48
C ALA A 39 11.11 3.55 23.92
N PHE A 40 10.96 2.38 24.55
CA PHE A 40 11.52 2.11 25.88
C PHE A 40 13.06 2.04 25.88
N ILE A 41 13.67 1.36 24.91
CA ILE A 41 15.13 1.19 24.85
C ILE A 41 15.83 2.51 24.50
N SER A 42 15.25 3.29 23.60
CA SER A 42 15.77 4.62 23.20
C SER A 42 15.65 5.68 24.29
N GLY A 43 14.73 5.51 25.25
CA GLY A 43 14.42 6.52 26.25
C GLY A 43 13.47 7.61 25.74
N GLU A 44 12.93 7.46 24.53
CA GLU A 44 12.02 8.42 23.88
C GLU A 44 10.56 8.25 24.33
N MET A 45 10.29 7.32 25.25
CA MET A 45 8.95 7.06 25.80
C MET A 45 8.46 8.22 26.68
N THR A 46 7.98 9.27 26.04
CA THR A 46 7.47 10.49 26.68
C THR A 46 5.94 10.55 26.65
N VAL A 47 5.34 11.37 27.53
CA VAL A 47 3.88 11.59 27.54
C VAL A 47 3.38 12.18 26.22
N PRO A 48 4.07 13.16 25.59
CA PRO A 48 3.71 13.64 24.26
C PRO A 48 3.73 12.54 23.19
N LEU A 49 4.68 11.61 23.24
CA LEU A 49 4.70 10.46 22.32
C LEU A 49 3.47 9.57 22.51
N LEU A 50 3.12 9.27 23.75
CA LEU A 50 1.94 8.45 24.06
C LEU A 50 0.65 9.09 23.53
N ILE A 51 0.48 10.40 23.74
CA ILE A 51 -0.69 11.13 23.22
C ILE A 51 -0.71 11.09 21.69
N SER A 52 0.42 11.40 21.04
CA SER A 52 0.53 11.43 19.58
C SER A 52 0.25 10.04 18.96
N ALA A 53 0.76 8.97 19.58
CA ALA A 53 0.53 7.61 19.15
C ALA A 53 -0.94 7.15 19.28
N LEU A 54 -1.72 7.77 20.17
CA LEU A 54 -3.16 7.53 20.29
C LEU A 54 -3.98 8.42 19.35
N GLU A 55 -3.56 9.66 19.10
CA GLU A 55 -4.33 10.62 18.29
C GLU A 55 -4.14 10.42 16.79
N HIS A 56 -2.90 10.24 16.31
CA HIS A 56 -2.61 10.08 14.88
C HIS A 56 -3.44 8.98 14.19
N PRO A 57 -3.64 7.78 14.79
CA PRO A 57 -4.38 6.71 14.14
C PRO A 57 -5.89 6.97 14.01
N ILE A 58 -6.48 7.86 14.82
CA ILE A 58 -7.94 8.05 14.88
C ILE A 58 -8.49 8.52 13.53
N MET A 59 -7.84 9.49 12.90
CA MET A 59 -8.29 10.01 11.60
C MET A 59 -8.21 8.96 10.50
N ILE A 60 -7.12 8.19 10.44
CA ILE A 60 -6.93 7.17 9.39
C ILE A 60 -7.89 6.00 9.61
N ALA A 61 -7.99 5.49 10.84
CA ALA A 61 -8.87 4.37 11.16
C ALA A 61 -10.36 4.71 10.95
N SER A 62 -10.77 5.93 11.32
CA SER A 62 -12.15 6.39 11.08
C SER A 62 -12.45 6.55 9.60
N ALA A 63 -11.53 7.09 8.79
CA ALA A 63 -11.68 7.17 7.34
C ALA A 63 -11.84 5.78 6.72
N VAL A 64 -11.01 4.82 7.10
CA VAL A 64 -11.11 3.42 6.65
C VAL A 64 -12.43 2.78 7.06
N PHE A 65 -12.87 3.01 8.30
CA PHE A 65 -14.14 2.49 8.80
C PHE A 65 -15.34 3.07 8.04
N ILE A 66 -15.39 4.39 7.85
CA ILE A 66 -16.47 5.07 7.13
C ILE A 66 -16.51 4.62 5.68
N ALA A 67 -15.35 4.54 5.02
CA ALA A 67 -15.26 4.02 3.66
C ALA A 67 -15.80 2.58 3.60
N GLY A 68 -15.28 1.68 4.44
CA GLY A 68 -15.74 0.29 4.49
C GLY A 68 -17.23 0.15 4.75
N ALA A 69 -17.78 0.94 5.68
CA ALA A 69 -19.22 0.98 5.95
C ALA A 69 -20.02 1.48 4.74
N LEU A 70 -19.63 2.60 4.14
CA LEU A 70 -20.29 3.17 2.97
C LEU A 70 -20.33 2.17 1.80
N PHE A 71 -19.22 1.47 1.55
CA PHE A 71 -19.15 0.43 0.52
C PHE A 71 -20.04 -0.77 0.85
N TYR A 72 -20.06 -1.24 2.10
CA TYR A 72 -20.95 -2.32 2.54
C TYR A 72 -22.43 -1.98 2.29
N LEU A 73 -22.83 -0.72 2.52
CA LEU A 73 -24.19 -0.24 2.23
C LEU A 73 -24.49 -0.14 0.72
N LEU A 74 -23.49 0.17 -0.11
CA LEU A 74 -23.65 0.37 -1.55
C LEU A 74 -23.41 -0.90 -2.40
N ARG A 75 -22.99 -2.01 -1.79
CA ARG A 75 -22.60 -3.25 -2.49
C ARG A 75 -23.63 -3.75 -3.50
N GLU A 76 -24.92 -3.75 -3.16
CA GLU A 76 -25.96 -4.31 -4.02
C GLU A 76 -26.24 -3.44 -5.24
N TYR A 77 -25.99 -2.13 -5.11
CA TYR A 77 -26.05 -1.20 -6.24
C TYR A 77 -24.83 -1.39 -7.14
N PHE A 78 -23.65 -1.57 -6.55
CA PHE A 78 -22.40 -1.82 -7.27
C PHE A 78 -22.44 -3.14 -8.06
N ALA A 79 -22.87 -4.24 -7.44
CA ALA A 79 -23.00 -5.53 -8.12
C ALA A 79 -23.94 -5.46 -9.33
N ARG A 80 -25.13 -4.83 -9.16
CA ARG A 80 -26.08 -4.62 -10.26
C ARG A 80 -25.52 -3.75 -11.38
N PHE A 81 -24.76 -2.71 -11.03
CA PHE A 81 -24.08 -1.86 -12.00
C PHE A 81 -23.02 -2.62 -12.79
N MET A 82 -22.19 -3.40 -12.10
CA MET A 82 -21.14 -4.21 -12.74
C MET A 82 -21.73 -5.28 -13.66
N ASP A 83 -22.80 -5.96 -13.26
CA ASP A 83 -23.52 -6.91 -14.12
C ASP A 83 -24.03 -6.26 -15.41
N TYR A 84 -24.50 -5.01 -15.32
CA TYR A 84 -24.91 -4.25 -16.50
C TYR A 84 -23.73 -3.91 -17.40
N VAL A 85 -22.58 -3.54 -16.83
CA VAL A 85 -21.36 -3.23 -17.57
C VAL A 85 -20.81 -4.48 -18.28
N PHE A 86 -20.72 -5.62 -17.59
CA PHE A 86 -20.18 -6.86 -18.16
C PHE A 86 -21.04 -7.43 -19.30
N LYS A 87 -22.35 -7.11 -19.34
CA LYS A 87 -23.22 -7.46 -20.49
C LYS A 87 -22.92 -6.66 -21.75
N LYS A 88 -22.30 -5.48 -21.63
CA LYS A 88 -22.06 -4.55 -22.76
C LYS A 88 -20.59 -4.45 -23.16
N VAL A 89 -19.68 -4.75 -22.25
CA VAL A 89 -18.24 -4.52 -22.41
C VAL A 89 -17.49 -5.82 -22.12
N PRO A 90 -16.55 -6.23 -22.98
CA PRO A 90 -15.77 -7.44 -22.75
C PRO A 90 -14.93 -7.33 -21.48
N VAL A 91 -14.88 -8.40 -20.68
CA VAL A 91 -14.21 -8.44 -19.37
C VAL A 91 -12.76 -7.90 -19.41
N PRO A 92 -11.91 -8.25 -20.40
CA PRO A 92 -10.56 -7.68 -20.50
C PRO A 92 -10.53 -6.14 -20.60
N LEU A 93 -11.48 -5.55 -21.33
CA LEU A 93 -11.55 -4.09 -21.48
C LEU A 93 -12.07 -3.43 -20.20
N VAL A 94 -12.98 -4.07 -19.47
CA VAL A 94 -13.40 -3.60 -18.15
C VAL A 94 -12.21 -3.59 -17.19
N VAL A 95 -11.43 -4.68 -17.15
CA VAL A 95 -10.23 -4.77 -16.31
C VAL A 95 -9.20 -3.69 -16.70
N PHE A 96 -8.94 -3.50 -18.00
CA PHE A 96 -8.09 -2.40 -18.49
C PHE A 96 -8.54 -1.04 -17.93
N LEU A 97 -9.82 -0.71 -18.14
CA LEU A 97 -10.38 0.57 -17.72
C LEU A 97 -10.33 0.74 -16.21
N VAL A 98 -10.67 -0.28 -15.45
CA VAL A 98 -10.63 -0.23 -13.98
C VAL A 98 -9.22 0.03 -13.49
N VAL A 99 -8.23 -0.71 -13.97
CA VAL A 99 -6.83 -0.55 -13.54
C VAL A 99 -6.28 0.83 -13.87
N VAL A 100 -6.57 1.35 -15.07
CA VAL A 100 -6.08 2.66 -15.51
C VAL A 100 -6.82 3.80 -14.82
N LEU A 101 -8.16 3.72 -14.74
CA LEU A 101 -8.97 4.76 -14.11
C LEU A 101 -8.68 4.82 -12.61
N LEU A 102 -8.69 3.70 -11.89
CA LEU A 102 -8.36 3.70 -10.46
C LEU A 102 -6.91 4.11 -10.21
N GLY A 103 -5.99 3.73 -11.11
CA GLY A 103 -4.61 4.20 -11.08
C GLY A 103 -4.53 5.73 -11.09
N PHE A 104 -5.13 6.40 -12.07
CA PHE A 104 -5.07 7.86 -12.09
C PHE A 104 -5.92 8.52 -11.01
N LEU A 105 -7.09 7.96 -10.70
CA LEU A 105 -8.01 8.54 -9.74
C LEU A 105 -7.46 8.46 -8.30
N SER A 106 -6.60 7.49 -7.99
CA SER A 106 -5.96 7.37 -6.66
C SER A 106 -5.16 8.61 -6.29
N SER A 107 -4.61 9.33 -7.28
CA SER A 107 -3.92 10.61 -7.09
C SER A 107 -4.84 11.74 -6.60
N VAL A 108 -6.16 11.60 -6.71
CA VAL A 108 -7.15 12.62 -6.32
C VAL A 108 -7.90 12.22 -5.06
N ILE A 109 -8.22 10.92 -4.91
CA ILE A 109 -9.07 10.45 -3.80
C ILE A 109 -8.31 9.78 -2.65
N THR A 110 -7.06 9.33 -2.85
CA THR A 110 -6.24 8.42 -2.00
C THR A 110 -6.16 6.97 -2.50
N ALA A 111 -5.00 6.35 -2.28
CA ALA A 111 -4.76 4.92 -2.55
C ALA A 111 -5.70 4.00 -1.74
N ILE A 112 -6.05 4.39 -0.52
CA ILE A 112 -6.94 3.61 0.37
C ILE A 112 -8.34 3.52 -0.22
N ILE A 113 -8.92 4.65 -0.63
CA ILE A 113 -10.28 4.64 -1.18
C ILE A 113 -10.29 3.91 -2.53
N ALA A 114 -9.26 4.11 -3.37
CA ALA A 114 -9.14 3.42 -4.64
C ALA A 114 -9.03 1.88 -4.47
N SER A 115 -8.29 1.39 -3.48
CA SER A 115 -8.15 -0.05 -3.23
C SER A 115 -9.44 -0.68 -2.71
N ILE A 116 -10.23 0.03 -1.89
CA ILE A 116 -11.54 -0.46 -1.45
C ILE A 116 -12.50 -0.57 -2.65
N ILE A 117 -12.51 0.42 -3.55
CA ILE A 117 -13.30 0.36 -4.80
C ILE A 117 -12.87 -0.84 -5.66
N LEU A 118 -11.56 -1.05 -5.81
CA LEU A 118 -11.00 -2.15 -6.57
C LEU A 118 -11.48 -3.50 -6.04
N VAL A 119 -11.45 -3.70 -4.71
CA VAL A 119 -11.89 -4.95 -4.07
C VAL A 119 -13.31 -5.30 -4.50
N GLU A 120 -14.26 -4.36 -4.42
CA GLU A 120 -15.66 -4.58 -4.81
C GLU A 120 -15.81 -4.95 -6.28
N ILE A 121 -15.06 -4.28 -7.16
CA ILE A 121 -15.06 -4.59 -8.60
C ILE A 121 -14.52 -6.00 -8.86
N ILE A 122 -13.49 -6.42 -8.15
CA ILE A 122 -12.89 -7.76 -8.27
C ILE A 122 -13.84 -8.84 -7.74
N PHE A 123 -14.59 -8.56 -6.68
CA PHE A 123 -15.65 -9.45 -6.20
C PHE A 123 -16.70 -9.69 -7.29
N ALA A 124 -17.15 -8.63 -7.97
CA ALA A 124 -18.12 -8.72 -9.06
C ALA A 124 -17.57 -9.33 -10.36
N LEU A 125 -16.24 -9.46 -10.50
CA LEU A 125 -15.60 -9.95 -11.72
C LEU A 125 -15.89 -11.46 -11.94
N PRO A 126 -16.40 -11.87 -13.11
CA PRO A 126 -16.76 -13.27 -13.40
C PRO A 126 -15.53 -14.08 -13.85
N VAL A 127 -14.52 -14.20 -12.99
CA VAL A 127 -13.29 -14.98 -13.23
C VAL A 127 -12.90 -15.79 -12.00
N GLU A 128 -12.14 -16.87 -12.18
CA GLU A 128 -11.68 -17.73 -11.08
C GLU A 128 -10.80 -16.97 -10.07
N ARG A 129 -10.82 -17.41 -8.80
CA ARG A 129 -10.11 -16.79 -7.67
C ARG A 129 -8.62 -16.58 -7.97
N ARG A 130 -7.95 -17.55 -8.60
CA ARG A 130 -6.53 -17.45 -8.97
C ARG A 130 -6.26 -16.24 -9.87
N HIS A 131 -7.14 -15.97 -10.83
CA HIS A 131 -6.99 -14.85 -11.74
C HIS A 131 -7.35 -13.52 -11.06
N LYS A 132 -8.36 -13.51 -10.16
CA LYS A 132 -8.68 -12.34 -9.34
C LYS A 132 -7.47 -11.82 -8.58
N ILE A 133 -6.71 -12.70 -7.94
CA ILE A 133 -5.50 -12.34 -7.18
C ILE A 133 -4.48 -11.62 -8.07
N VAL A 134 -4.17 -12.17 -9.25
CA VAL A 134 -3.21 -11.54 -10.17
C VAL A 134 -3.67 -10.17 -10.64
N ILE A 135 -4.97 -10.00 -10.93
CA ILE A 135 -5.54 -8.71 -11.33
C ILE A 135 -5.45 -7.71 -10.18
N VAL A 136 -5.76 -8.13 -8.94
CA VAL A 136 -5.62 -7.29 -7.74
C VAL A 136 -4.18 -6.80 -7.60
N VAL A 137 -3.19 -7.68 -7.72
CA VAL A 137 -1.77 -7.30 -7.62
C VAL A 137 -1.42 -6.25 -8.68
N LEU A 138 -1.76 -6.49 -9.96
CA LEU A 138 -1.48 -5.54 -11.04
C LEU A 138 -2.19 -4.20 -10.85
N ALA A 139 -3.43 -4.23 -10.35
CA ALA A 139 -4.21 -3.04 -10.05
C ALA A 139 -3.63 -2.26 -8.86
N CYS A 140 -3.14 -2.95 -7.82
CA CYS A 140 -2.48 -2.32 -6.67
C CYS A 140 -1.19 -1.61 -7.09
N PHE A 141 -0.37 -2.20 -7.98
CA PHE A 141 0.78 -1.50 -8.56
C PHE A 141 0.38 -0.24 -9.30
N SER A 142 -0.69 -0.30 -10.11
CA SER A 142 -1.24 0.87 -10.80
C SER A 142 -1.72 1.96 -9.83
N ILE A 143 -2.47 1.57 -8.79
CA ILE A 143 -2.99 2.49 -7.77
C ILE A 143 -1.86 3.15 -6.99
N GLY A 144 -0.84 2.39 -6.57
CA GLY A 144 0.32 2.90 -5.85
C GLY A 144 1.14 3.87 -6.68
N LEU A 145 1.44 3.51 -7.94
CA LEU A 145 2.10 4.42 -8.88
C LEU A 145 1.31 5.71 -9.06
N GLY A 146 0.01 5.62 -9.32
CA GLY A 146 -0.81 6.81 -9.52
C GLY A 146 -0.96 7.67 -8.27
N ALA A 147 -1.03 7.09 -7.07
CA ALA A 147 -1.21 7.82 -5.82
C ALA A 147 -0.05 8.79 -5.55
N ALA A 148 1.16 8.44 -6.00
CA ALA A 148 2.34 9.28 -5.84
C ALA A 148 2.35 10.55 -6.72
N LEU A 149 1.41 10.72 -7.66
CA LEU A 149 1.37 11.87 -8.56
C LEU A 149 0.98 13.18 -7.86
N THR A 150 0.28 13.13 -6.72
CA THR A 150 -0.06 14.34 -5.96
C THR A 150 0.04 14.13 -4.45
N PRO A 151 0.20 15.20 -3.65
CA PRO A 151 0.20 15.13 -2.18
C PRO A 151 -1.05 14.54 -1.54
N ILE A 152 -2.15 14.39 -2.29
CA ILE A 152 -3.42 13.88 -1.76
C ILE A 152 -3.45 12.34 -1.81
N GLY A 153 -2.74 11.74 -2.76
CA GLY A 153 -2.90 10.31 -3.06
C GLY A 153 -2.34 9.39 -1.98
N GLU A 154 -1.20 9.72 -1.38
CA GLU A 154 -0.61 8.96 -0.29
C GLU A 154 0.34 9.79 0.60
N PRO A 155 0.62 9.33 1.85
CA PRO A 155 1.47 10.05 2.78
C PRO A 155 2.90 10.33 2.28
N LEU A 156 3.49 9.41 1.50
CA LEU A 156 4.83 9.62 0.91
C LEU A 156 4.88 10.88 0.04
N ALA A 157 3.88 11.06 -0.83
CA ALA A 157 3.80 12.23 -1.71
C ALA A 157 3.58 13.52 -0.93
N THR A 158 2.77 13.48 0.13
CA THR A 158 2.56 14.62 1.04
C THR A 158 3.87 15.04 1.70
N ILE A 159 4.62 14.09 2.25
CA ILE A 159 5.88 14.36 2.95
C ILE A 159 6.94 14.85 1.99
N ALA A 160 7.05 14.26 0.80
CA ALA A 160 8.01 14.67 -0.22
C ALA A 160 7.84 16.15 -0.60
N ILE A 161 6.59 16.58 -0.89
CA ILE A 161 6.31 17.98 -1.21
C ILE A 161 6.55 18.90 -0.01
N ALA A 162 6.16 18.49 1.20
CA ALA A 162 6.41 19.27 2.41
C ALA A 162 7.91 19.45 2.70
N LYS A 163 8.73 18.42 2.45
CA LYS A 163 10.18 18.44 2.66
C LYS A 163 10.92 19.27 1.62
N LEU A 164 10.53 19.15 0.35
CA LEU A 164 11.12 19.92 -0.74
C LEU A 164 10.64 21.37 -0.75
N ASN A 165 9.54 21.67 -0.06
CA ASN A 165 8.89 22.97 -0.04
C ASN A 165 8.52 23.42 -1.47
N GLU A 166 7.97 22.49 -2.24
CA GLU A 166 7.60 22.63 -3.64
C GLU A 166 6.09 22.77 -3.85
N ASP A 167 5.69 23.12 -5.06
CA ASP A 167 4.27 23.28 -5.41
C ASP A 167 3.52 21.93 -5.52
N PHE A 168 2.19 21.98 -5.39
CA PHE A 168 1.29 20.83 -5.46
C PHE A 168 1.51 19.91 -6.69
N PHE A 169 1.83 20.51 -7.84
CA PHE A 169 2.01 19.78 -9.11
C PHE A 169 3.46 19.33 -9.38
N TYR A 170 4.38 19.58 -8.45
CA TYR A 170 5.80 19.25 -8.63
C TYR A 170 6.02 17.76 -8.93
N LEU A 171 5.42 16.87 -8.12
CA LEU A 171 5.54 15.43 -8.30
C LEU A 171 4.93 14.95 -9.62
N LEU A 172 3.82 15.55 -10.06
CA LEU A 172 3.21 15.25 -11.35
C LEU A 172 4.16 15.60 -12.51
N ASN A 173 4.83 16.75 -12.44
CA ASN A 173 5.77 17.17 -13.47
C ASN A 173 7.04 16.32 -13.48
N LEU A 174 7.53 15.94 -12.29
CA LEU A 174 8.74 15.13 -12.13
C LEU A 174 8.51 13.67 -12.51
N LEU A 175 7.53 13.03 -11.88
CA LEU A 175 7.31 11.59 -11.97
C LEU A 175 6.29 11.19 -13.05
N GLY A 176 5.45 12.13 -13.51
CA GLY A 176 4.37 11.84 -14.45
C GLY A 176 4.85 11.20 -15.75
N ARG A 177 6.05 11.53 -16.22
CA ARG A 177 6.65 10.91 -17.41
C ARG A 177 6.86 9.40 -17.27
N PHE A 178 7.06 8.89 -16.05
CA PHE A 178 7.28 7.47 -15.77
C PHE A 178 6.01 6.79 -15.27
N ILE A 179 5.28 7.45 -14.37
CA ILE A 179 4.07 6.90 -13.75
C ILE A 179 2.94 6.76 -14.77
N ILE A 180 2.69 7.76 -15.63
CA ILE A 180 1.57 7.71 -16.58
C ILE A 180 1.71 6.53 -17.54
N PRO A 181 2.87 6.30 -18.20
CA PRO A 181 3.08 5.09 -18.97
C PRO A 181 3.00 3.81 -18.12
N GLY A 182 3.54 3.83 -16.89
CA GLY A 182 3.50 2.69 -15.97
C GLY A 182 2.06 2.23 -15.69
N VAL A 183 1.18 3.14 -15.29
CA VAL A 183 -0.26 2.88 -15.05
C VAL A 183 -0.93 2.26 -16.29
N VAL A 184 -0.66 2.79 -17.48
CA VAL A 184 -1.21 2.27 -18.74
C VAL A 184 -0.67 0.87 -19.04
N VAL A 185 0.63 0.63 -18.82
CA VAL A 185 1.25 -0.69 -19.00
C VAL A 185 0.65 -1.72 -18.06
N PHE A 186 0.47 -1.41 -16.77
CA PHE A 186 -0.20 -2.31 -15.83
C PHE A 186 -1.64 -2.61 -16.24
N GLY A 187 -2.37 -1.62 -16.75
CA GLY A 187 -3.69 -1.81 -17.35
C GLY A 187 -3.68 -2.79 -18.52
N LEU A 188 -2.75 -2.61 -19.47
CA LEU A 188 -2.61 -3.50 -20.62
C LEU A 188 -2.22 -4.92 -20.21
N LEU A 189 -1.31 -5.07 -19.25
CA LEU A 189 -0.89 -6.37 -18.71
C LEU A 189 -2.07 -7.09 -18.04
N ALA A 190 -2.85 -6.40 -17.22
CA ALA A 190 -4.02 -6.98 -16.55
C ALA A 190 -5.07 -7.43 -17.57
N ALA A 191 -5.36 -6.60 -18.58
CA ALA A 191 -6.29 -6.93 -19.64
C ALA A 191 -5.81 -8.12 -20.50
N GLY A 192 -4.54 -8.13 -20.89
CA GLY A 192 -3.92 -9.21 -21.65
C GLY A 192 -3.93 -10.53 -20.89
N TYR A 193 -3.63 -10.50 -19.60
CA TYR A 193 -3.68 -11.67 -18.72
C TYR A 193 -5.10 -12.24 -18.62
N VAL A 194 -6.11 -11.40 -18.45
CA VAL A 194 -7.52 -11.82 -18.37
C VAL A 194 -8.02 -12.36 -19.70
N ALA A 195 -7.66 -11.74 -20.83
CA ALA A 195 -7.99 -12.24 -22.15
C ALA A 195 -7.40 -13.64 -22.40
N TRP A 196 -6.17 -13.87 -21.95
CA TRP A 196 -5.54 -15.20 -22.01
C TRP A 196 -6.22 -16.21 -21.08
N ALA A 197 -6.53 -15.82 -19.84
CA ALA A 197 -7.20 -16.68 -18.85
C ALA A 197 -8.57 -17.17 -19.34
N ILE A 198 -9.42 -16.26 -19.83
CA ILE A 198 -10.77 -16.59 -20.33
C ILE A 198 -10.69 -17.53 -21.54
N LYS A 199 -9.75 -17.30 -22.46
CA LYS A 199 -9.54 -18.16 -23.63
C LYS A 199 -9.03 -19.57 -23.25
N GLY A 200 -8.28 -19.67 -22.15
CA GLY A 200 -7.84 -20.94 -21.57
C GLY A 200 -8.99 -21.76 -20.99
N SER A 201 -9.90 -21.11 -20.24
CA SER A 201 -11.09 -21.77 -19.67
C SER A 201 -12.09 -22.22 -20.76
N ASP A 202 -12.27 -21.45 -21.83
CA ASP A 202 -13.19 -21.80 -22.92
C ASP A 202 -12.74 -23.05 -23.71
N ASN A 203 -11.44 -23.33 -23.75
CA ASN A 203 -10.87 -24.54 -24.34
C ASN A 203 -10.99 -25.78 -23.45
N GLN A 204 -11.28 -25.61 -22.15
CA GLN A 204 -11.47 -26.70 -21.19
C GLN A 204 -12.95 -27.05 -20.97
N ASN A 205 -13.88 -26.16 -21.35
CA ASN A 205 -15.33 -26.36 -21.23
C ASN A 205 -15.93 -27.43 -22.16
N GLY A 206 -15.10 -28.22 -22.86
CA GLY A 206 -15.53 -29.38 -23.66
C GLY A 206 -15.86 -30.62 -22.84
N GLN A 207 -15.43 -30.73 -21.58
CA GLN A 207 -15.75 -31.86 -20.71
C GLN A 207 -15.89 -31.40 -19.25
N GLU A 208 -17.03 -31.77 -18.67
CA GLU A 208 -17.34 -31.77 -17.23
C GLU A 208 -17.86 -30.45 -16.62
N GLN A 209 -19.18 -30.30 -16.69
CA GLN A 209 -19.97 -29.67 -15.64
C GLN A 209 -19.73 -30.43 -14.32
N GLY A 210 -18.81 -29.94 -13.50
CA GLY A 210 -18.49 -30.52 -12.20
C GLY A 210 -18.17 -29.42 -11.20
N GLY A 211 -19.21 -28.98 -10.48
CA GLY A 211 -19.18 -28.19 -9.24
C GLY A 211 -17.93 -27.35 -8.99
N ALA A 212 -17.94 -26.11 -9.47
CA ALA A 212 -17.10 -25.08 -8.87
C ALA A 212 -17.63 -24.88 -7.45
N VAL A 213 -16.95 -25.50 -6.48
CA VAL A 213 -17.02 -25.09 -5.08
C VAL A 213 -16.65 -23.61 -5.09
N GLU A 214 -17.66 -22.76 -4.99
CA GLU A 214 -17.53 -21.36 -4.65
C GLU A 214 -16.88 -21.34 -3.25
N GLU A 215 -15.55 -21.38 -3.20
CA GLU A 215 -14.85 -20.81 -2.06
C GLU A 215 -15.17 -19.32 -2.10
N GLU A 216 -16.27 -18.98 -1.44
CA GLU A 216 -16.70 -17.62 -1.21
C GLU A 216 -15.48 -16.85 -0.69
N ILE A 217 -15.02 -15.89 -1.47
CA ILE A 217 -14.24 -14.80 -0.91
C ILE A 217 -15.14 -14.26 0.21
N GLU A 218 -14.71 -14.39 1.46
CA GLU A 218 -15.54 -14.08 2.63
C GLU A 218 -16.22 -12.73 2.42
N ARG A 219 -17.55 -12.75 2.32
CA ARG A 219 -18.33 -11.53 2.15
C ARG A 219 -18.01 -10.61 3.31
N ASP A 220 -17.58 -9.37 3.01
CA ASP A 220 -17.26 -8.36 4.01
C ASP A 220 -18.41 -8.26 5.01
N THR A 221 -18.19 -8.76 6.23
CA THR A 221 -19.15 -8.67 7.33
C THR A 221 -18.88 -7.39 8.12
N TRP A 222 -19.88 -6.81 8.78
CA TRP A 222 -19.66 -5.68 9.71
C TRP A 222 -18.50 -5.93 10.69
N LYS A 223 -18.34 -7.18 11.15
CA LYS A 223 -17.20 -7.62 11.97
C LYS A 223 -15.86 -7.44 11.25
N GLY A 224 -15.77 -7.80 9.97
CA GLY A 224 -14.56 -7.65 9.16
C GLY A 224 -14.15 -6.19 8.99
N ILE A 225 -15.12 -5.30 8.73
CA ILE A 225 -14.89 -3.86 8.60
C ILE A 225 -14.33 -3.27 9.90
N ILE A 226 -14.92 -3.64 11.04
CA ILE A 226 -14.46 -3.21 12.37
C ILE A 226 -13.05 -3.74 12.65
N ILE A 227 -12.79 -5.02 12.41
CA ILE A 227 -11.46 -5.63 12.64
C ILE A 227 -10.40 -4.94 11.78
N ARG A 228 -10.69 -4.63 10.51
CA ARG A 228 -9.76 -3.94 9.60
C ARG A 228 -9.43 -2.54 10.10
N ALA A 229 -10.44 -1.76 10.51
CA ALA A 229 -10.22 -0.43 11.07
C ALA A 229 -9.36 -0.47 12.35
N ILE A 230 -9.57 -1.48 13.21
CA ILE A 230 -8.74 -1.70 14.41
C ILE A 230 -7.30 -2.08 14.03
N LYS A 231 -7.11 -2.97 13.05
CA LYS A 231 -5.78 -3.34 12.55
C LYS A 231 -5.03 -2.12 12.00
N VAL A 232 -5.68 -1.29 11.19
CA VAL A 232 -5.10 -0.03 10.68
C VAL A 232 -4.75 0.93 11.81
N TYR A 233 -5.64 1.08 12.80
CA TYR A 233 -5.36 1.89 13.98
C TYR A 233 -4.08 1.43 14.69
N LEU A 234 -3.98 0.14 14.95
CA LEU A 234 -2.85 -0.45 15.66
C LEU A 234 -1.55 -0.38 14.85
N PHE A 235 -1.64 -0.49 13.53
CA PHE A 235 -0.51 -0.31 12.61
C PHE A 235 0.03 1.13 12.64
N VAL A 236 -0.81 2.15 12.50
CA VAL A 236 -0.36 3.56 12.54
C VAL A 236 0.22 3.92 13.91
N MET A 237 -0.37 3.37 14.98
CA MET A 237 0.15 3.51 16.33
C MET A 237 1.55 2.91 16.45
N ALA A 238 1.75 1.70 15.91
CA ALA A 238 3.05 1.03 15.89
C ALA A 238 4.12 1.86 15.17
N LEU A 239 3.80 2.40 13.99
CA LEU A 239 4.71 3.25 13.22
C LEU A 239 5.10 4.51 13.99
N THR A 240 4.16 5.11 14.72
CA THR A 240 4.44 6.30 15.54
C THR A 240 5.46 5.99 16.64
N PHE A 241 5.29 4.87 17.35
CA PHE A 241 6.26 4.45 18.37
C PHE A 241 7.62 4.07 17.78
N LEU A 242 7.62 3.40 16.63
CA LEU A 242 8.82 2.91 16.00
C LEU A 242 9.64 4.05 15.37
N GLY A 243 8.98 5.03 14.76
CA GLY A 243 9.63 6.22 14.21
C GLY A 243 10.38 7.03 15.27
N GLU A 244 9.72 7.32 16.40
CA GLU A 244 10.37 8.04 17.50
C GLU A 244 11.38 7.16 18.25
N GLY A 245 11.07 5.87 18.44
CA GLY A 245 11.97 4.91 19.08
C GLY A 245 13.29 4.69 18.33
N PHE A 246 13.31 4.86 17.00
CA PHE A 246 14.54 4.75 16.20
C PHE A 246 15.30 6.07 16.01
N LYS A 247 14.76 7.20 16.46
CA LYS A 247 15.39 8.51 16.27
C LYS A 247 16.86 8.58 16.72
N PRO A 248 17.27 8.03 17.89
CA PRO A 248 18.69 8.04 18.28
C PRO A 248 19.59 7.21 17.36
N LEU A 249 19.06 6.12 16.77
CA LEU A 249 19.78 5.29 15.81
C LEU A 249 19.96 6.04 14.48
N ILE A 250 18.90 6.69 14.00
CA ILE A 250 18.88 7.50 12.78
C ILE A 250 19.88 8.66 12.91
N GLU A 251 19.78 9.45 13.98
CA GLU A 251 20.65 10.62 14.15
C GLU A 251 22.13 10.25 14.29
N THR A 252 22.45 9.11 14.92
CA THR A 252 23.84 8.68 15.12
C THR A 252 24.48 8.11 13.85
N TYR A 253 23.76 7.28 13.09
CA TYR A 253 24.34 6.51 11.98
C TYR A 253 23.94 7.01 10.60
N ILE A 254 22.71 7.51 10.43
CA ILE A 254 22.15 7.84 9.11
C ILE A 254 22.57 9.25 8.66
N LEU A 255 22.71 10.21 9.58
CA LEU A 255 23.13 11.58 9.25
C LEU A 255 24.57 11.70 8.70
N ASN A 256 25.41 10.68 8.88
CA ASN A 256 26.82 10.67 8.46
C ASN A 256 27.14 9.63 7.37
N LEU A 257 26.15 8.94 6.79
CA LEU A 257 26.35 7.86 5.82
C LEU A 257 26.43 8.37 4.36
N ASP A 258 27.30 7.73 3.56
CA ASP A 258 27.46 7.99 2.13
C ASP A 258 26.17 7.61 1.35
N TYR A 259 25.77 8.42 0.37
CA TYR A 259 24.48 8.34 -0.35
C TYR A 259 24.20 6.97 -1.00
N ARG A 260 25.26 6.19 -1.29
CA ARG A 260 25.16 4.85 -1.89
C ARG A 260 24.76 3.76 -0.90
N LEU A 261 25.07 3.91 0.39
CA LEU A 261 24.71 2.96 1.45
C LEU A 261 23.27 3.19 1.93
N LEU A 262 22.82 4.44 1.93
CA LEU A 262 21.43 4.82 2.13
C LEU A 262 20.52 4.07 1.14
N TYR A 263 20.80 4.12 -0.16
CA TYR A 263 20.04 3.43 -1.21
C TYR A 263 19.75 1.93 -0.90
N TRP A 264 20.74 1.19 -0.39
CA TRP A 264 20.57 -0.23 -0.04
C TRP A 264 19.82 -0.45 1.27
N ILE A 265 20.07 0.40 2.27
CA ILE A 265 19.31 0.38 3.54
C ILE A 265 17.84 0.71 3.26
N ASN A 266 17.55 1.59 2.31
CA ASN A 266 16.19 2.03 1.94
C ASN A 266 15.45 0.98 1.11
N THR A 267 16.16 0.24 0.26
CA THR A 267 15.60 -0.95 -0.42
C THR A 267 15.17 -2.02 0.58
N ILE A 268 15.90 -2.16 1.70
CA ILE A 268 15.56 -3.08 2.80
C ILE A 268 14.48 -2.47 3.71
N SER A 269 14.45 -1.15 3.89
CA SER A 269 13.55 -0.43 4.79
C SER A 269 12.20 -0.05 4.16
N ALA A 270 12.00 -0.30 2.86
CA ALA A 270 10.68 -0.30 2.21
C ALA A 270 9.69 -1.28 2.87
N VAL A 271 10.19 -2.16 3.75
CA VAL A 271 9.43 -3.04 4.64
C VAL A 271 8.74 -2.27 5.79
N LEU A 272 9.20 -1.07 6.14
CA LEU A 272 8.90 -0.41 7.41
C LEU A 272 7.86 0.73 7.32
N ASP A 273 7.99 1.67 6.38
CA ASP A 273 6.95 2.63 5.92
C ASP A 273 7.59 3.61 4.93
N ASN A 274 7.14 3.62 3.68
CA ASN A 274 7.68 4.49 2.63
C ASN A 274 7.60 5.98 2.98
N ALA A 275 6.59 6.39 3.76
CA ALA A 275 6.42 7.77 4.19
C ALA A 275 7.53 8.20 5.17
N THR A 276 7.92 7.34 6.10
CA THR A 276 9.05 7.61 7.01
C THR A 276 10.39 7.70 6.29
N LEU A 277 10.61 6.86 5.27
CA LEU A 277 11.81 6.91 4.45
C LEU A 277 11.89 8.18 3.62
N ALA A 278 10.78 8.58 2.98
CA ALA A 278 10.69 9.85 2.30
C ALA A 278 11.03 11.03 3.23
N ALA A 279 10.58 10.99 4.49
CA ALA A 279 10.88 12.04 5.48
C ALA A 279 12.36 12.13 5.85
N ALA A 280 13.06 10.99 5.87
CA ALA A 280 14.46 10.87 6.26
C ALA A 280 15.43 11.14 5.10
N GLU A 281 15.08 10.71 3.89
CA GLU A 281 15.96 10.77 2.73
C GLU A 281 15.81 12.05 1.92
N ILE A 282 14.61 12.61 1.83
CA ILE A 282 14.37 13.74 0.93
C ILE A 282 14.88 15.03 1.59
N SER A 283 15.78 15.72 0.90
CA SER A 283 16.36 16.99 1.33
C SER A 283 16.35 18.03 0.19
N PRO A 284 16.04 19.31 0.47
CA PRO A 284 16.10 20.40 -0.51
C PRO A 284 17.48 20.63 -1.13
N ALA A 285 18.54 20.11 -0.50
CA ALA A 285 19.91 20.26 -1.01
C ALA A 285 20.27 19.23 -2.11
N MET A 286 19.36 18.32 -2.45
CA MET A 286 19.58 17.26 -3.45
C MET A 286 19.30 17.75 -4.87
N ASP A 287 19.98 17.13 -5.84
CA ASP A 287 19.68 17.34 -7.26
C ASP A 287 18.37 16.63 -7.66
N ILE A 288 17.71 17.14 -8.70
CA ILE A 288 16.42 16.65 -9.20
C ILE A 288 16.51 15.16 -9.54
N MET A 289 17.62 14.72 -10.12
CA MET A 289 17.83 13.31 -10.48
C MET A 289 17.93 12.40 -9.25
N GLN A 290 18.46 12.91 -8.12
CA GLN A 290 18.54 12.14 -6.88
C GLN A 290 17.14 12.00 -6.25
N ILE A 291 16.37 13.08 -6.25
CA ILE A 291 14.98 13.09 -5.75
C ILE A 291 14.12 12.13 -6.59
N GLU A 292 14.23 12.19 -7.91
CA GLU A 292 13.52 11.29 -8.82
C GLU A 292 13.87 9.82 -8.55
N ALA A 293 15.15 9.50 -8.41
CA ALA A 293 15.61 8.13 -8.15
C ALA A 293 15.11 7.59 -6.80
N ILE A 294 15.16 8.40 -5.74
CA ILE A 294 14.65 8.03 -4.40
C ILE A 294 13.15 7.77 -4.49
N LEU A 295 12.38 8.70 -5.05
CA LEU A 295 10.92 8.57 -5.13
C LEU A 295 10.51 7.36 -5.97
N MET A 296 11.10 7.16 -7.15
CA MET A 296 10.82 5.99 -7.99
C MET A 296 11.19 4.69 -7.29
N GLY A 297 12.31 4.66 -6.57
CA GLY A 297 12.72 3.50 -5.76
C GLY A 297 11.70 3.16 -4.68
N LEU A 298 11.27 4.15 -3.89
CA LEU A 298 10.29 3.97 -2.82
C LEU A 298 8.92 3.52 -3.36
N ILE A 299 8.44 4.10 -4.47
CA ILE A 299 7.14 3.76 -5.06
C ILE A 299 7.16 2.33 -5.62
N ILE A 300 8.23 1.93 -6.33
CA ILE A 300 8.35 0.59 -6.91
C ILE A 300 8.55 -0.47 -5.81
N ALA A 301 9.44 -0.22 -4.86
CA ALA A 301 9.72 -1.14 -3.75
C ALA A 301 8.49 -1.32 -2.84
N GLY A 302 7.73 -0.25 -2.61
CA GLY A 302 6.46 -0.29 -1.88
C GLY A 302 5.44 -1.27 -2.45
N GLY A 303 5.37 -1.39 -3.78
CA GLY A 303 4.46 -2.33 -4.44
C GLY A 303 4.92 -3.79 -4.36
N MET A 304 6.21 -4.06 -4.15
CA MET A 304 6.78 -5.41 -4.14
C MET A 304 6.62 -6.16 -2.80
N LEU A 305 6.36 -5.45 -1.70
CA LEU A 305 6.51 -5.98 -0.34
C LEU A 305 5.19 -6.32 0.37
N ILE A 306 4.04 -6.27 -0.31
CA ILE A 306 2.76 -6.71 0.26
C ILE A 306 2.55 -8.18 -0.14
N PRO A 307 2.70 -9.17 0.78
CA PRO A 307 2.27 -10.53 0.51
C PRO A 307 0.77 -10.53 0.24
N GLY A 308 0.37 -11.20 -0.85
CA GLY A 308 -1.02 -11.34 -1.27
C GLY A 308 -1.78 -12.42 -0.52
#